data_AF-A0A1B9YXH4-F1
#
_entry.id   AF-A0A1B9YXH4-F1
#
_cell.length_a   1.000
_cell.length_b   1.000
_cell.length_c   1.000
_cell.angle_alpha   90.00
_cell.angle_beta   90.00
_cell.angle_gamma   90.00
#
_symmetry.space_group_name_H-M   'P 1'
#
loop_
_entity.id
_entity.type
_entity.pdbx_description
1 polymer ?
#
loop_
_entity_poly.entity_id
_entity_poly.type
_entity_poly.pdbx_seq_one_letter_code
_entity_poly.pdbx_strand_id
1 'polypeptide(L)'
;MTRLRLFAVLGPFLAWLYCIAFLAARTDGPIFEDGRYWLPSFMVCYAFSILPMLFTAWVDRRLSDRWWRSLACGLAGFGIAFVLYYGLMHEGPSAAENAKIFRQEWFYVALVWGLPAVVCSWVMGLMNRKESIDALR
;
A
#
# COMPACT_ATOMS: atom_id res chain seq x y z
N MET A 1 11.36 -17.33 3.43
CA MET A 1 11.88 -16.20 2.63
C MET A 1 10.90 -15.74 1.55
N THR A 2 10.10 -16.63 0.95
CA THR A 2 9.20 -16.34 -0.19
C THR A 2 8.17 -15.23 0.09
N ARG A 3 7.46 -15.29 1.22
CA ARG A 3 6.45 -14.29 1.62
C ARG A 3 6.99 -12.86 1.69
N LEU A 4 8.11 -12.67 2.39
CA LEU A 4 8.69 -11.34 2.60
C LEU A 4 9.22 -10.74 1.29
N ARG A 5 9.80 -11.57 0.42
CA ARG A 5 10.21 -11.15 -0.94
C ARG A 5 9.01 -10.78 -1.80
N LEU A 6 7.93 -11.57 -1.76
CA LEU A 6 6.73 -11.28 -2.52
C LEU A 6 6.12 -9.94 -2.12
N PHE A 7 5.93 -9.71 -0.81
CA PHE A 7 5.40 -8.44 -0.33
C PHE A 7 6.33 -7.25 -0.63
N ALA A 8 7.66 -7.43 -0.50
CA ALA A 8 8.63 -6.36 -0.77
C ALA A 8 8.75 -5.98 -2.25
N VAL A 9 8.35 -6.85 -3.18
CA VAL A 9 8.40 -6.59 -4.63
C VAL A 9 7.00 -6.25 -5.16
N LEU A 10 6.04 -7.14 -4.95
CA LEU A 10 4.69 -6.99 -5.47
C LEU A 10 3.92 -5.88 -4.77
N GLY A 11 4.10 -5.71 -3.47
CA GLY A 11 3.39 -4.71 -2.68
C GLY A 11 3.67 -3.27 -3.16
N PRO A 12 4.94 -2.82 -3.18
CA PRO A 12 5.31 -1.51 -3.70
C PRO A 12 4.96 -1.33 -5.18
N PHE A 13 5.10 -2.37 -6.00
CA PHE A 13 4.72 -2.33 -7.41
C PHE A 13 3.20 -2.09 -7.60
N LEU A 14 2.37 -2.80 -6.84
CA LEU A 14 0.92 -2.61 -6.90
C LEU A 14 0.51 -1.25 -6.33
N ALA A 15 1.11 -0.81 -5.22
CA ALA A 15 0.87 0.52 -4.66
C ALA A 15 1.22 1.61 -5.68
N TRP A 16 2.31 1.42 -6.42
CA TRP A 16 2.71 2.29 -7.51
C TRP A 16 1.68 2.34 -8.65
N LEU A 17 1.19 1.18 -9.11
CA LEU A 17 0.13 1.12 -10.14
C LEU A 17 -1.18 1.77 -9.67
N TYR A 18 -1.59 1.53 -8.42
CA TYR A 18 -2.78 2.15 -7.84
C TYR A 18 -2.64 3.68 -7.75
N CYS A 19 -1.45 4.16 -7.42
CA CYS A 19 -1.15 5.59 -7.41
C CYS A 19 -1.27 6.19 -8.82
N ILE A 20 -0.71 5.55 -9.85
CA ILE A 20 -0.86 5.99 -11.26
C ILE A 20 -2.33 6.03 -11.66
N ALA A 21 -3.07 4.95 -11.39
CA ALA A 21 -4.48 4.85 -11.77
C ALA A 21 -5.32 5.93 -11.07
N PHE A 22 -5.04 6.21 -9.79
CA PHE A 22 -5.72 7.26 -9.05
C PHE A 22 -5.40 8.65 -9.60
N LEU A 23 -4.13 8.92 -9.90
CA LEU A 23 -3.68 10.18 -10.51
C LEU A 23 -4.29 10.38 -11.90
N ALA A 24 -4.39 9.32 -12.71
CA ALA A 24 -5.04 9.38 -14.03
C ALA A 24 -6.55 9.62 -13.93
N ALA A 25 -7.21 9.15 -12.87
CA ALA A 25 -8.63 9.34 -12.66
C ALA A 25 -8.99 10.76 -12.17
N ARG A 26 -8.09 11.45 -11.44
CA ARG A 26 -8.26 12.86 -11.06
C ARG A 26 -7.94 13.78 -12.23
N THR A 27 -8.98 14.19 -12.94
CA THR A 27 -8.89 14.97 -14.19
C THR A 27 -9.10 16.48 -14.01
N ASP A 28 -9.23 16.99 -12.78
CA ASP A 28 -9.46 18.41 -12.49
C ASP A 28 -8.17 19.26 -12.43
N GLY A 29 -7.35 19.17 -13.48
CA GLY A 29 -6.15 19.98 -13.68
C GLY A 29 -4.84 19.32 -13.21
N PRO A 30 -3.69 19.75 -13.74
CA PRO A 30 -2.40 19.14 -13.40
C PRO A 30 -2.08 19.43 -11.93
N ILE A 31 -2.19 18.41 -11.07
CA ILE A 31 -1.73 18.46 -9.66
C ILE A 31 -0.21 18.80 -9.59
N PHE A 32 0.50 18.68 -10.72
CA PHE A 32 1.94 18.94 -10.84
C PHE A 32 2.20 19.76 -12.11
N GLU A 33 2.19 21.09 -12.01
CA GLU A 33 2.28 22.02 -13.15
C GLU A 33 3.54 21.90 -14.04
N ASP A 34 4.57 21.11 -13.70
CA ASP A 34 5.82 21.11 -14.48
C ASP A 34 6.47 19.74 -14.74
N GLY A 35 5.83 18.62 -14.39
CA GLY A 35 6.37 17.26 -14.65
C GLY A 35 7.70 16.92 -13.94
N ARG A 36 8.43 17.89 -13.38
CA ARG A 36 9.72 17.72 -12.69
C ARG A 36 9.62 16.96 -11.38
N TYR A 37 8.47 17.04 -10.71
CA TYR A 37 8.24 16.40 -9.42
C TYR A 37 7.57 15.03 -9.52
N TRP A 38 7.22 14.57 -10.73
CA TRP A 38 6.52 13.30 -10.92
C TRP A 38 7.42 12.11 -10.54
N LEU A 39 8.64 12.06 -11.08
CA LEU A 39 9.56 10.93 -10.91
C LEU A 39 10.05 10.82 -9.45
N PRO A 40 10.45 11.92 -8.78
CA PRO A 40 10.79 11.89 -7.36
C PRO A 40 9.60 11.48 -6.49
N SER A 41 8.39 12.03 -6.71
CA SER A 41 7.20 11.64 -5.95
C SER A 41 6.85 10.16 -6.17
N PHE A 42 7.02 9.64 -7.39
CA PHE A 42 6.84 8.22 -7.69
C PHE A 42 7.85 7.31 -6.98
N MET A 43 9.13 7.71 -6.95
CA MET A 43 10.17 6.95 -6.24
C MET A 43 9.97 7.00 -4.72
N VAL A 44 9.52 8.14 -4.19
CA VAL A 44 9.13 8.31 -2.79
C VAL A 44 7.94 7.40 -2.47
N CYS A 45 6.86 7.42 -3.26
CA CYS A 45 5.73 6.50 -3.06
C CYS A 45 6.16 5.03 -3.07
N TYR A 46 7.07 4.63 -3.95
CA TYR A 46 7.59 3.26 -3.99
C TYR A 46 8.43 2.92 -2.75
N ALA A 47 9.38 3.79 -2.37
CA ALA A 47 10.25 3.58 -1.21
C ALA A 47 9.48 3.57 0.11
N PHE A 48 8.53 4.49 0.29
CA PHE A 48 7.67 4.56 1.46
C PHE A 48 6.69 3.38 1.53
N SER A 49 6.40 2.70 0.41
CA SER A 49 5.55 1.51 0.40
C SER A 49 6.25 0.25 0.92
N ILE A 50 7.59 0.20 0.94
CA ILE A 50 8.32 -1.02 1.36
C ILE A 50 8.03 -1.37 2.81
N LEU A 51 8.14 -0.40 3.73
CA LEU A 51 8.02 -0.65 5.17
C LEU A 51 6.61 -1.10 5.59
N PRO A 52 5.52 -0.46 5.13
CA PRO A 52 4.15 -0.97 5.30
C PRO A 52 3.96 -2.38 4.72
N MET A 53 4.57 -2.68 3.58
CA MET A 53 4.46 -4.00 2.96
C MET A 53 5.22 -5.08 3.75
N LEU A 54 6.36 -4.75 4.34
CA LEU A 54 7.07 -5.66 5.24
C LEU A 54 6.28 -5.93 6.52
N PHE A 55 5.62 -4.92 7.07
CA PHE A 55 4.74 -5.10 8.22
C PHE A 55 3.53 -5.99 7.89
N THR A 56 2.86 -5.73 6.76
CA THR A 56 1.73 -6.57 6.33
C THR A 56 2.17 -8.00 6.00
N ALA A 57 3.39 -8.21 5.51
CA ALA A 57 3.97 -9.55 5.36
C ALA A 57 4.16 -10.27 6.71
N TRP A 58 4.51 -9.53 7.76
CA TRP A 58 4.59 -10.06 9.12
C TRP A 58 3.19 -10.42 9.65
N VAL A 59 2.18 -9.58 9.42
CA VAL A 59 0.77 -9.87 9.75
C VAL A 59 0.28 -11.11 9.01
N ASP A 60 0.51 -11.19 7.69
CA ASP A 60 0.17 -12.34 6.85
C ASP A 60 0.78 -13.64 7.39
N ARG A 61 2.03 -13.56 7.89
CA ARG A 61 2.69 -14.71 8.50
C ARG A 61 2.04 -15.17 9.80
N ARG A 62 1.57 -14.25 10.65
CA ARG A 62 0.92 -14.60 11.92
C ARG A 62 -0.47 -15.19 11.72
N LEU A 63 -1.12 -14.87 10.61
CA LEU A 63 -2.50 -15.23 10.31
C LEU A 63 -2.60 -16.27 9.18
N SER A 64 -1.54 -17.02 8.89
CA SER A 64 -1.47 -17.91 7.72
C SER A 64 -2.65 -18.86 7.60
N ASP A 65 -3.18 -19.33 8.72
CA ASP A 65 -4.22 -20.37 8.76
C ASP A 65 -5.63 -19.78 8.89
N ARG A 66 -5.75 -18.45 8.88
CA ARG A 66 -7.02 -17.74 9.04
C ARG A 66 -7.59 -17.35 7.68
N TRP A 67 -8.89 -17.61 7.48
CA TRP A 67 -9.59 -17.24 6.25
C TRP A 67 -9.68 -15.72 6.05
N TRP A 68 -9.68 -14.94 7.13
CA TRP A 68 -9.74 -13.48 7.12
C TRP A 68 -8.37 -12.79 7.04
N ARG A 69 -7.29 -13.55 6.80
CA ARG A 69 -5.91 -13.05 6.71
C ARG A 69 -5.76 -11.87 5.74
N SER A 70 -6.34 -11.98 4.55
CA SER A 70 -6.23 -10.92 3.52
C SER A 70 -6.90 -9.62 3.98
N LEU A 71 -8.05 -9.72 4.66
CA LEU A 71 -8.74 -8.55 5.23
C LEU A 71 -7.87 -7.87 6.30
N ALA A 72 -7.24 -8.65 7.19
CA ALA A 72 -6.34 -8.11 8.20
C ALA A 72 -5.09 -7.44 7.59
N CYS A 73 -4.53 -8.01 6.52
CA CYS A 73 -3.44 -7.37 5.79
C CYS A 73 -3.88 -6.05 5.17
N GLY A 74 -5.08 -6.00 4.60
CA GLY A 74 -5.67 -4.77 4.07
C GLY A 74 -5.86 -3.69 5.14
N LEU A 75 -6.45 -4.05 6.28
CA LEU A 75 -6.64 -3.14 7.41
C LEU A 75 -5.31 -2.64 8.00
N ALA A 76 -4.31 -3.52 8.10
CA ALA A 76 -2.97 -3.14 8.55
C ALA A 76 -2.29 -2.17 7.56
N GLY A 77 -2.35 -2.46 6.26
CA GLY A 77 -1.82 -1.56 5.22
C GLY A 77 -2.52 -0.20 5.24
N PHE A 78 -3.85 -0.21 5.34
CA PHE A 78 -4.68 1.00 5.45
C PHE A 78 -4.35 1.83 6.69
N GLY A 79 -4.28 1.20 7.86
CA GLY A 79 -4.02 1.88 9.13
C GLY A 79 -2.63 2.52 9.16
N ILE A 80 -1.61 1.80 8.68
CA ILE A 80 -0.25 2.35 8.57
C ILE A 80 -0.23 3.56 7.62
N ALA A 81 -0.92 3.45 6.49
CA ALA A 81 -1.04 4.54 5.54
C ALA A 81 -1.68 5.78 6.12
N PHE A 82 -2.78 5.58 6.83
CA PHE A 82 -3.48 6.64 7.52
C PHE A 82 -2.58 7.36 8.51
N VAL A 83 -1.87 6.62 9.37
CA VAL A 83 -1.00 7.19 10.42
C VAL A 83 0.19 7.94 9.80
N LEU A 84 0.87 7.35 8.80
CA LEU A 84 1.99 8.00 8.13
C LEU A 84 1.54 9.27 7.41
N TYR A 85 0.41 9.22 6.71
CA TYR A 85 -0.13 10.37 6.01
C TYR A 85 -0.60 11.48 6.97
N TYR A 86 -1.23 11.09 8.09
CA TYR A 86 -1.63 12.03 9.14
C TYR A 86 -0.41 12.72 9.76
N GLY A 87 0.62 11.95 10.13
CA GLY A 87 1.85 12.50 10.71
C GLY A 87 2.55 13.48 9.78
N LEU A 88 2.77 13.08 8.53
CA LEU A 88 3.42 13.93 7.52
C LEU A 88 2.65 15.23 7.25
N MET A 89 1.31 15.18 7.27
CA MET A 89 0.49 16.37 7.08
C MET A 89 0.54 17.35 8.26
N HIS A 90 0.87 16.89 9.46
CA HIS A 90 0.97 17.76 10.65
C HIS A 90 2.36 18.36 10.87
N GLU A 91 3.38 17.95 10.13
CA GLU A 91 4.77 18.41 10.28
C GLU A 91 5.12 19.67 9.44
N GLY A 92 4.15 20.53 9.12
CA GLY A 92 4.36 21.70 8.25
C GLY A 92 3.92 23.06 8.85
N PRO A 93 4.44 24.20 8.35
CA PRO A 93 4.05 25.54 8.80
C PRO A 93 2.58 25.89 8.49
N SER A 94 1.93 25.16 7.58
CA SER A 94 0.57 25.35 7.09
C SER A 94 -0.40 24.25 7.56
N ALA A 95 -0.37 23.90 8.86
CA ALA A 95 -1.17 22.83 9.45
C ALA A 95 -2.68 22.87 9.11
N ALA A 96 -3.27 24.07 9.00
CA ALA A 96 -4.69 24.23 8.63
C ALA A 96 -4.98 23.82 7.17
N GLU A 97 -4.06 24.12 6.25
CA GLU A 97 -4.15 23.76 4.84
C GLU A 97 -3.91 22.25 4.65
N ASN A 98 -2.89 21.71 5.30
CA ASN A 98 -2.59 20.28 5.28
C ASN A 98 -3.72 19.44 5.91
N ALA A 99 -4.38 19.94 6.95
CA ALA A 99 -5.56 19.27 7.53
C ALA A 99 -6.78 19.28 6.60
N LYS A 100 -6.87 20.25 5.67
CA LYS A 100 -7.89 20.27 4.62
C LYS A 100 -7.59 19.22 3.55
N ILE A 101 -6.34 19.17 3.08
CA ILE A 101 -5.89 18.16 2.10
C ILE A 101 -6.05 16.74 2.67
N PHE A 102 -5.62 16.54 3.93
CA PHE A 102 -5.78 15.26 4.62
C PHE A 102 -7.24 14.80 4.59
N ARG A 103 -8.20 15.67 4.97
CA ARG A 103 -9.63 15.33 4.97
C ARG A 103 -10.18 14.93 3.60
N GLN A 104 -9.60 15.41 2.51
CA GLN A 104 -10.04 15.12 1.15
C GLN A 104 -9.39 13.84 0.59
N GLU A 105 -8.13 13.58 0.94
CA GLU A 105 -7.33 12.53 0.29
C GLU A 105 -7.07 11.28 1.14
N TRP A 106 -7.25 11.34 2.47
CA TRP A 106 -6.79 10.28 3.38
C TRP A 106 -7.30 8.89 3.00
N PHE A 107 -8.56 8.80 2.58
CA PHE A 107 -9.19 7.53 2.21
C PHE A 107 -8.52 6.91 0.98
N TYR A 108 -8.22 7.73 -0.03
CA TYR A 108 -7.57 7.29 -1.26
C TYR A 108 -6.12 6.89 -1.01
N VAL A 109 -5.37 7.69 -0.24
CA VAL A 109 -4.00 7.36 0.16
C VAL A 109 -3.97 6.04 0.94
N ALA A 110 -4.94 5.83 1.83
CA ALA A 110 -5.00 4.60 2.62
C ALA A 110 -5.37 3.37 1.78
N LEU A 111 -6.20 3.53 0.74
CA LEU A 111 -6.49 2.46 -0.22
C LEU A 111 -5.28 2.09 -1.08
N VAL A 112 -4.43 3.05 -1.46
CA VAL A 112 -3.21 2.82 -2.24
C VAL A 112 -2.27 1.82 -1.54
N TRP A 113 -2.30 1.70 -0.22
CA TRP A 113 -1.51 0.71 0.53
C TRP A 113 -2.34 -0.45 1.08
N GLY A 114 -3.62 -0.26 1.38
CA GLY A 114 -4.52 -1.32 1.82
C GLY A 114 -4.76 -2.38 0.74
N LEU A 115 -5.10 -1.96 -0.49
CA LEU A 115 -5.43 -2.89 -1.58
C LEU A 115 -4.24 -3.78 -2.01
N PRO A 116 -3.02 -3.26 -2.21
CA PRO A 116 -1.87 -4.10 -2.48
C PRO A 116 -1.59 -5.13 -1.39
N ALA A 117 -1.79 -4.79 -0.11
CA ALA A 117 -1.59 -5.74 0.99
C ALA A 117 -2.60 -6.90 0.94
N VAL A 118 -3.86 -6.63 0.58
CA VAL A 118 -4.88 -7.66 0.33
C VAL A 118 -4.43 -8.58 -0.80
N VAL A 119 -4.00 -8.01 -1.93
CA VAL A 119 -3.59 -8.77 -3.12
C VAL A 119 -2.36 -9.63 -2.82
N CYS A 120 -1.33 -9.09 -2.16
CA CYS A 120 -0.15 -9.84 -1.75
C CYS A 120 -0.51 -11.04 -0.85
N SER A 121 -1.39 -10.84 0.13
CA SER A 121 -1.86 -11.91 1.03
C SER A 121 -2.68 -12.98 0.31
N TRP A 122 -3.50 -12.56 -0.65
CA TRP A 122 -4.29 -13.46 -1.47
C TRP A 122 -3.42 -14.33 -2.38
N VAL A 123 -2.48 -13.72 -3.10
CA VAL A 123 -1.51 -14.43 -3.95
C VAL A 123 -0.69 -15.43 -3.13
N MET A 124 -0.21 -15.04 -1.95
CA MET A 124 0.47 -15.97 -1.03
C MET A 124 -0.40 -17.15 -0.61
N GLY A 125 -1.71 -16.94 -0.44
CA GLY A 125 -2.65 -18.01 -0.15
C GLY A 125 -2.77 -19.04 -1.26
N LEU A 126 -2.82 -18.56 -2.50
CA LEU A 126 -2.88 -19.42 -3.68
C LEU A 126 -1.60 -20.24 -3.85
N MET A 127 -0.42 -19.62 -3.64
CA MET A 127 0.87 -20.29 -3.73
C MET A 127 1.00 -21.41 -2.69
N ASN A 128 0.72 -21.12 -1.41
CA ASN A 128 0.80 -22.12 -0.35
C ASN A 128 -0.17 -23.29 -0.57
N ARG A 129 -1.37 -23.02 -1.09
CA ARG A 129 -2.36 -24.07 -1.39
C ARG A 129 -1.86 -24.98 -2.51
N LYS A 130 -1.21 -24.43 -3.53
CA LYS A 130 -0.63 -25.19 -4.63
C LYS A 130 0.52 -26.09 -4.15
N GLU A 131 1.46 -25.54 -3.38
CA GLU A 131 2.57 -26.32 -2.80
C GLU A 131 2.08 -27.49 -1.94
N SER A 132 1.01 -27.27 -1.15
CA SER A 132 0.40 -28.34 -0.34
C SER A 132 -0.23 -29.45 -1.18
N ILE A 133 -0.78 -29.14 -2.36
CA ILE A 133 -1.38 -30.15 -3.25
C ILE A 133 -0.29 -30.93 -3.97
N ASP A 134 0.76 -30.25 -4.42
CA ASP A 134 1.89 -30.88 -5.12
C ASP A 134 2.68 -31.80 -4.18
N ALA A 135 2.78 -31.49 -2.88
CA ALA A 135 3.44 -32.34 -1.88
C ALA A 135 2.67 -33.63 -1.52
N LEU A 136 1.39 -33.73 -1.92
CA LEU A 136 0.53 -34.90 -1.66
C LEU A 136 0.43 -35.85 -2.87
N ARG A 137 1.06 -35.50 -4.00
CA ARG A 137 1.12 -36.32 -5.22
C ARG A 137 2.47 -36.99 -5.37
#